data_AF-I2JH28-F1
#
_entry.id   AF-I2JH28-F1
#
_cell.length_a   1.000
_cell.length_b   1.000
_cell.length_c   1.000
_cell.angle_alpha   90.00
_cell.angle_beta   90.00
_cell.angle_gamma   90.00
#
_symmetry.space_group_name_H-M   'P 1'
#
loop_
_entity.id
_entity.type
_entity.pdbx_description
1 polymer ?
#
loop_
_entity_poly.entity_id
_entity_poly.type
_entity_poly.pdbx_seq_one_letter_code
_entity_poly.pdbx_strand_id
1 'polypeptide(L)'
;MLAGFIVALPLVSILALLFSYIEHKDSQVSITFAKSIIFGVPISYLFFLPFLLADRLHLVFWQSYVSGLLLLVVGYFLHRTIMIAIG
;
A
#
# COMPACT_ATOMS: atom_id res chain seq x y z
N MET A 1 -20.83 -3.49 1.33
CA MET A 1 -19.95 -3.75 0.18
C MET A 1 -19.41 -2.47 -0.46
N LEU A 2 -20.22 -1.43 -0.69
CA LEU A 2 -19.76 -0.16 -1.29
C LEU A 2 -18.65 0.56 -0.49
N ALA A 3 -18.75 0.58 0.84
CA ALA A 3 -17.77 1.24 1.70
C ALA A 3 -16.34 0.70 1.52
N GLY A 4 -16.17 -0.62 1.37
CA GLY A 4 -14.86 -1.23 1.14
C GLY A 4 -14.26 -0.83 -0.22
N PHE A 5 -15.09 -0.73 -1.25
CA PHE A 5 -14.65 -0.24 -2.56
C PHE A 5 -14.20 1.23 -2.51
N ILE A 6 -14.97 2.09 -1.84
CA ILE A 6 -14.62 3.51 -1.66
C ILE A 6 -13.30 3.65 -0.88
N VAL A 7 -13.11 2.86 0.17
CA VAL A 7 -11.85 2.85 0.95
C VAL A 7 -10.68 2.30 0.14
N ALA A 8 -10.91 1.36 -0.78
CA ALA A 8 -9.88 0.82 -1.65
C ALA A 8 -9.46 1.77 -2.79
N LEU A 9 -10.21 2.85 -3.03
CA LEU A 9 -9.79 3.86 -4.01
C LEU A 9 -8.45 4.48 -3.57
N PRO A 10 -7.51 4.71 -4.49
CA PRO A 10 -6.19 5.27 -4.18
C PRO A 10 -6.25 6.79 -4.01
N LEU A 11 -7.18 7.29 -3.19
CA LEU A 11 -7.44 8.73 -2.99
C LEU A 11 -6.19 9.46 -2.50
N VAL A 12 -5.47 8.87 -1.54
CA VAL A 12 -4.21 9.42 -1.02
C VAL A 12 -3.15 9.47 -2.12
N SER A 13 -3.05 8.44 -2.96
CA SER A 13 -2.10 8.42 -4.07
C SER A 13 -2.42 9.47 -5.14
N ILE A 14 -3.69 9.68 -5.45
CA ILE A 14 -4.14 10.74 -6.38
C ILE A 14 -3.73 12.11 -5.86
N LEU A 15 -4.00 12.39 -4.57
CA LEU A 15 -3.61 13.66 -3.94
C LEU A 15 -2.09 13.84 -3.90
N ALA A 16 -1.35 12.79 -3.53
CA ALA A 16 0.10 12.84 -3.46
C ALA A 16 0.74 13.09 -4.84
N LEU A 17 0.21 12.48 -5.91
CA LEU A 17 0.65 12.75 -7.29
C LEU A 17 0.36 14.18 -7.73
N LEU A 18 -0.83 14.69 -7.42
CA LEU A 18 -1.20 16.07 -7.74
C LEU A 18 -0.27 17.07 -7.04
N PHE A 19 -0.03 16.89 -5.74
CA PHE A 19 0.87 17.77 -4.99
C PHE A 19 2.32 17.63 -5.43
N SER A 20 2.80 16.41 -5.68
CA SER A 20 4.13 16.17 -6.25
C SER A 20 4.33 16.96 -7.56
N TYR A 21 3.33 16.96 -8.44
CA TYR A 21 3.39 17.69 -9.72
C TYR A 21 3.37 19.21 -9.52
N ILE A 22 2.50 19.72 -8.65
CA ILE A 22 2.41 21.16 -8.36
C ILE A 22 3.71 21.69 -7.76
N GLU A 23 4.31 20.96 -6.83
CA GLU A 23 5.52 21.36 -6.11
C GLU A 23 6.75 21.33 -7.02
N HIS A 24 6.95 20.25 -7.77
CA HIS A 24 8.19 20.05 -8.53
C HIS A 24 8.09 20.60 -9.97
N LYS A 25 6.88 20.77 -10.52
CA LYS A 25 6.60 21.06 -11.94
C LYS A 25 7.33 20.12 -12.93
N ASP A 26 7.87 19.02 -12.42
CA ASP A 26 8.64 18.03 -13.16
C ASP A 26 7.80 16.77 -13.31
N SER A 27 7.47 16.46 -14.55
CA SER A 27 6.71 15.27 -14.91
C SER A 27 7.50 13.99 -14.65
N GLN A 28 8.84 14.00 -14.70
CA GLN A 28 9.67 12.81 -14.46
C GLN A 28 9.63 12.36 -12.99
N VAL A 29 9.66 13.31 -12.05
CA VAL A 29 9.52 13.03 -10.61
C VAL A 29 8.14 12.42 -10.34
N SER A 30 7.10 13.02 -10.91
CA SER A 30 5.72 12.56 -10.76
C SER A 30 5.50 11.16 -11.36
N ILE A 31 6.12 10.87 -12.51
CA ILE A 31 6.07 9.55 -13.17
C ILE A 31 6.79 8.49 -12.33
N THR A 32 7.97 8.81 -11.78
CA THR A 32 8.72 7.89 -10.92
C THR A 32 7.92 7.57 -9.65
N PHE A 33 7.27 8.58 -9.07
CA PHE A 33 6.40 8.39 -7.92
C PHE A 33 5.17 7.51 -8.27
N ALA A 34 4.53 7.74 -9.42
CA ALA A 34 3.43 6.89 -9.90
C ALA A 34 3.86 5.42 -10.07
N LYS A 35 5.05 5.18 -10.62
CA LYS A 35 5.62 3.82 -10.74
C LYS A 35 5.80 3.16 -9.38
N SER A 36 6.28 3.89 -8.37
CA SER A 36 6.40 3.36 -7.01
C SER A 36 5.03 2.99 -6.41
N ILE A 37 3.99 3.79 -6.65
CA ILE A 37 2.63 3.51 -6.18
C ILE A 37 2.09 2.19 -6.75
N ILE A 38 2.39 1.86 -8.02
CA ILE A 38 1.96 0.61 -8.67
C ILE A 38 2.43 -0.63 -7.90
N PHE A 39 3.64 -0.59 -7.33
CA PHE A 39 4.17 -1.69 -6.52
C PHE A 39 3.77 -1.56 -5.04
N GLY A 40 3.66 -0.34 -4.51
CA GLY A 40 3.27 -0.09 -3.13
C GLY A 40 1.84 -0.55 -2.80
N VAL A 41 0.88 -0.34 -3.71
CA VAL A 41 -0.54 -0.71 -3.48
C VAL A 41 -0.73 -2.22 -3.31
N PRO A 42 -0.26 -3.10 -4.22
CA PRO A 42 -0.35 -4.54 -4.02
C PRO A 42 0.34 -5.02 -2.74
N ILE A 43 1.49 -4.44 -2.39
CA ILE A 43 2.22 -4.79 -1.16
C ILE A 43 1.41 -4.39 0.09
N SER A 44 0.69 -3.27 0.03
CA SER A 44 -0.19 -2.84 1.13
C SER A 44 -1.30 -3.85 1.44
N TYR A 45 -1.66 -4.73 0.50
CA TYR A 45 -2.64 -5.78 0.73
C TYR A 45 -2.19 -6.83 1.73
N LEU A 46 -0.88 -6.91 2.04
CA LEU A 46 -0.37 -7.74 3.13
C LEU A 46 -1.04 -7.42 4.49
N PHE A 47 -1.49 -6.19 4.69
CA PHE A 47 -2.27 -5.80 5.88
C PHE A 47 -3.56 -6.61 6.03
N PHE A 48 -4.25 -6.89 4.93
CA PHE A 48 -5.54 -7.56 4.94
C PHE A 48 -5.41 -9.09 5.01
N LEU A 49 -4.21 -9.64 4.83
CA LEU A 49 -3.98 -11.09 4.81
C LEU A 49 -4.41 -11.80 6.11
N PRO A 50 -4.13 -11.28 7.32
CA PRO A 50 -4.61 -11.91 8.56
C PRO A 50 -6.12 -11.81 8.72
N PHE A 51 -6.74 -10.74 8.23
CA PHE A 51 -8.20 -10.60 8.21
C PHE A 51 -8.86 -11.61 7.27
N LEU A 52 -8.25 -11.88 6.11
CA LEU A 52 -8.72 -12.90 5.17
C LEU A 52 -8.66 -14.31 5.76
N LEU A 53 -7.69 -14.56 6.65
CA LEU A 53 -7.46 -15.86 7.28
C LEU A 53 -8.07 -15.96 8.69
N ALA A 54 -8.73 -14.91 9.18
CA ALA A 54 -9.16 -14.81 10.57
C ALA A 54 -10.09 -15.97 10.97
N ASP A 55 -11.04 -16.34 10.09
CA ASP A 55 -11.97 -17.45 10.36
C ASP A 55 -11.28 -18.81 10.42
N ARG A 56 -10.20 -19.00 9.63
CA ARG A 56 -9.46 -20.28 9.60
C ARG A 56 -8.47 -20.41 10.74
N LEU A 57 -7.92 -19.30 11.20
CA LEU A 57 -6.92 -19.23 12.27
C LEU A 57 -7.55 -18.88 13.63
N HIS A 58 -8.87 -18.71 13.69
CA HIS A 58 -9.63 -18.28 14.86
C HIS A 58 -9.08 -16.99 15.50
N LEU A 59 -8.63 -16.05 14.65
CA LEU A 59 -8.06 -14.79 15.11
C LEU A 59 -9.17 -13.80 15.50
N VAL A 60 -8.98 -13.12 16.63
CA VAL A 60 -9.82 -11.97 17.00
C VAL A 60 -9.31 -10.69 16.33
N PHE A 61 -10.14 -9.65 16.28
CA PHE A 61 -9.84 -8.37 15.62
C PHE A 61 -8.43 -7.84 15.90
N TRP A 62 -8.04 -7.74 17.18
CA TRP A 62 -6.75 -7.18 17.56
C TRP A 62 -5.55 -8.03 17.10
N GLN A 63 -5.70 -9.35 17.06
CA GLN A 63 -4.67 -10.24 16.56
C GLN A 63 -4.48 -10.04 15.06
N SER A 64 -5.58 -9.97 14.28
CA SER A 64 -5.54 -9.69 12.84
C SER A 64 -4.99 -8.30 12.54
N TYR A 65 -5.37 -7.29 13.33
CA TYR A 65 -4.93 -5.91 13.16
C TYR A 65 -3.42 -5.75 13.40
N VAL A 66 -2.91 -6.25 14.53
CA VAL A 66 -1.50 -6.14 14.89
C VAL A 66 -0.63 -6.97 13.95
N SER A 67 -1.04 -8.19 13.61
CA SER A 67 -0.30 -9.01 12.65
C SER A 67 -0.30 -8.38 11.25
N GLY A 68 -1.39 -7.73 10.83
CA GLY A 68 -1.45 -6.99 9.58
C GLY A 68 -0.46 -5.83 9.56
N LEU A 69 -0.33 -5.10 10.67
CA LEU A 69 0.66 -4.02 10.80
C LEU A 69 2.10 -4.55 10.74
N LEU A 70 2.38 -5.68 11.40
CA LEU A 70 3.69 -6.34 11.31
C LEU A 70 4.01 -6.79 9.87
N LEU A 71 3.01 -7.33 9.17
CA LEU A 71 3.17 -7.71 7.76
C LEU A 71 3.40 -6.50 6.85
N LEU A 72 2.84 -5.32 7.14
CA LEU A 72 3.17 -4.09 6.42
C LEU A 72 4.63 -3.68 6.61
N VAL A 73 5.18 -3.83 7.82
CA VAL A 73 6.60 -3.57 8.07
C VAL A 73 7.47 -4.50 7.21
N VAL A 74 7.15 -5.79 7.16
CA VAL A 74 7.82 -6.75 6.27
C VAL A 74 7.63 -6.37 4.80
N GLY A 75 6.42 -5.98 4.41
CA GLY A 75 6.07 -5.51 3.08
C GLY A 75 6.88 -4.30 2.63
N TYR A 76 7.15 -3.35 3.54
CA TYR A 76 8.02 -2.20 3.24
C TYR A 76 9.43 -2.63 2.84
N PHE A 77 10.03 -3.60 3.54
CA PHE A 77 11.35 -4.11 3.18
C PHE A 77 11.34 -4.85 1.83
N LEU A 78 10.26 -5.59 1.53
CA LEU A 78 10.06 -6.20 0.22
C LEU A 78 9.97 -5.15 -0.89
N HIS A 79 9.13 -4.12 -0.72
CA HIS A 79 8.98 -3.01 -1.66
C HIS A 79 10.32 -2.33 -1.92
N ARG A 80 11.06 -2.00 -0.85
CA ARG A 80 12.38 -1.39 -0.95
C ARG A 80 13.35 -2.25 -1.78
N THR A 81 13.35 -3.56 -1.56
CA THR A 81 14.22 -4.49 -2.30
C THR A 81 13.85 -4.56 -3.77
N ILE A 82 12.55 -4.60 -4.10
CA ILE A 82 12.04 -4.60 -5.48
C ILE A 82 12.43 -3.31 -6.20
N MET A 83 12.23 -2.15 -5.55
CA MET A 83 12.57 -0.86 -6.16
C MET A 83 14.08 -0.71 -6.39
N ILE A 84 14.92 -1.24 -5.50
CA ILE A 84 16.38 -1.28 -5.71
C ILE A 84 16.77 -2.19 -6.88
N ALA A 85 16.04 -3.29 -7.11
CA ALA A 85 16.34 -4.23 -8.19
C ALA A 85 15.90 -3.74 -9.58
N ILE A 86 14.91 -2.84 -9.64
CA ILE A 86 14.33 -2.32 -10.90
C ILE A 86 14.89 -0.95 -11.28
N GLY A 87 15.41 -0.18 -10.31
CA GLY A 87 16.05 1.13 -10.53
C GLY A 87 17.52 1.02 -10.93
#